data_AF-A0A258AST0-F1
#
_entry.id   AF-A0A258AST0-F1
#
_cell.length_a   1.000
_cell.length_b   1.000
_cell.length_c   1.000
_cell.angle_alpha   90.00
_cell.angle_beta   90.00
_cell.angle_gamma   90.00
#
_symmetry.space_group_name_H-M   'P 1'
#
loop_
_entity.id
_entity.type
_entity.pdbx_description
1 polymer ?
#
loop_
_entity_poly.entity_id
_entity_poly.type
_entity_poly.pdbx_seq_one_letter_code
_entity_poly.pdbx_strand_id
1 'polypeptide(L)'
;MPSKTENADLSDAEFINTRLSSANFHDVNLSAARFVDVNLSSAHLEDVNLTGTVITNANCSHMSIDNACYEGMRIEGILVTDLLQAYRSQS
;
A
#
# COMPACT_ATOMS: atom_id res chain seq x y z
N MET A 1 -4.99 -18.83 -2.91
CA MET A 1 -6.20 -17.99 -3.12
C MET A 1 -5.84 -16.58 -2.68
N PRO A 2 -6.24 -15.54 -3.43
CA PRO A 2 -6.04 -14.16 -2.99
C PRO A 2 -6.74 -13.96 -1.64
N SER A 3 -6.05 -13.36 -0.67
CA SER A 3 -6.69 -12.96 0.59
C SER A 3 -7.56 -11.74 0.33
N LYS A 4 -8.79 -11.76 0.83
CA LYS A 4 -9.72 -10.63 0.76
C LYS A 4 -9.87 -10.04 2.16
N THR A 5 -9.76 -8.72 2.28
CA THR A 5 -9.96 -7.99 3.53
C THR A 5 -10.85 -6.79 3.25
N GLU A 6 -11.95 -6.68 3.99
CA GLU A 6 -12.97 -5.67 3.77
C GLU A 6 -13.44 -5.07 5.09
N ASN A 7 -13.73 -3.76 5.10
CA ASN A 7 -14.32 -3.06 6.24
C ASN A 7 -13.54 -3.27 7.55
N ALA A 8 -12.21 -3.22 7.46
CA ALA A 8 -11.33 -3.59 8.56
C ALA A 8 -10.45 -2.42 9.00
N ASP A 9 -10.18 -2.36 10.30
CA ASP A 9 -9.16 -1.47 10.86
C ASP A 9 -7.86 -2.25 11.07
N LEU A 10 -6.88 -1.94 10.23
CA LEU A 10 -5.51 -2.45 10.27
C LEU A 10 -4.52 -1.29 10.45
N SER A 11 -4.97 -0.20 11.09
CA SER A 11 -4.08 0.89 11.47
C SER A 11 -2.94 0.39 12.36
N ASP A 12 -1.75 0.96 12.15
CA ASP A 12 -0.51 0.61 12.84
C ASP A 12 -0.08 -0.87 12.69
N ALA A 13 -0.72 -1.64 11.81
CA ALA A 13 -0.41 -3.05 11.63
C ALA A 13 0.99 -3.25 11.02
N GLU A 14 1.71 -4.25 11.52
CA GLU A 14 3.00 -4.66 10.98
C GLU A 14 2.89 -5.95 10.17
N PHE A 15 3.15 -5.85 8.87
CA PHE A 15 3.28 -6.96 7.95
C PHE A 15 4.76 -7.17 7.66
N ILE A 16 5.36 -8.18 8.30
CA ILE A 16 6.78 -8.49 8.17
C ILE A 16 6.95 -9.89 7.60
N ASN A 17 7.71 -10.04 6.51
CA ASN A 17 7.96 -11.34 5.86
C ASN A 17 6.68 -12.07 5.41
N THR A 18 5.65 -11.33 4.99
CA THR A 18 4.35 -11.90 4.61
C THR A 18 4.17 -12.03 3.09
N ARG A 19 3.29 -12.96 2.70
CA ARG A 19 2.88 -13.14 1.29
C ARG A 19 1.45 -12.63 1.12
N LEU A 20 1.32 -11.45 0.52
CA LEU A 20 0.07 -10.78 0.21
C LEU A 20 -0.12 -10.62 -1.31
N SER A 21 0.51 -11.51 -2.10
CA SER A 21 0.37 -11.51 -3.56
C SER A 21 -1.09 -11.70 -3.95
N SER A 22 -1.58 -10.85 -4.83
CA SER A 22 -2.98 -10.81 -5.27
C SER A 22 -3.99 -10.51 -4.15
N ALA A 23 -3.55 -10.01 -2.99
CA ALA A 23 -4.48 -9.62 -1.93
C ALA A 23 -5.39 -8.46 -2.38
N ASN A 24 -6.64 -8.49 -1.94
CA ASN A 24 -7.61 -7.43 -2.21
C ASN A 24 -8.00 -6.78 -0.89
N PHE A 25 -7.69 -5.49 -0.76
CA PHE A 25 -8.09 -4.64 0.35
C PHE A 25 -9.14 -3.65 -0.15
N HIS A 26 -10.35 -3.70 0.40
CA HIS A 26 -11.45 -2.81 0.03
C HIS A 26 -12.07 -2.18 1.28
N ASP A 27 -12.12 -0.85 1.35
CA ASP A 27 -12.60 -0.12 2.54
C ASP A 27 -11.84 -0.54 3.82
N VAL A 28 -10.51 -0.42 3.78
CA VAL A 28 -9.62 -0.82 4.87
C VAL A 28 -8.80 0.37 5.36
N ASN A 29 -8.75 0.55 6.68
CA ASN A 29 -7.83 1.49 7.29
C ASN A 29 -6.45 0.85 7.44
N LEU A 30 -5.47 1.30 6.68
CA LEU A 30 -4.05 0.89 6.73
C LEU A 30 -3.15 2.05 7.22
N SER A 31 -3.72 3.07 7.86
CA SER A 31 -2.96 4.23 8.31
C SER A 31 -1.81 3.81 9.22
N ALA A 32 -0.62 4.36 9.00
CA ALA A 32 0.61 4.05 9.72
C ALA A 32 1.05 2.57 9.68
N ALA A 33 0.40 1.73 8.87
CA ALA A 33 0.82 0.34 8.69
C ALA A 33 2.23 0.25 8.09
N ARG A 34 2.94 -0.84 8.41
CA ARG A 34 4.30 -1.11 7.94
C ARG A 34 4.33 -2.42 7.16
N PHE A 35 4.77 -2.35 5.90
CA PHE A 35 5.00 -3.51 5.05
C PHE A 35 6.51 -3.65 4.83
N VAL A 36 7.12 -4.66 5.45
CA VAL A 36 8.57 -4.92 5.38
C VAL A 36 8.82 -6.34 4.89
N ASP A 37 9.62 -6.50 3.84
CA ASP A 37 9.93 -7.80 3.24
C ASP A 37 8.65 -8.54 2.76
N VAL A 38 7.69 -7.81 2.19
CA VAL A 38 6.37 -8.33 1.80
C VAL A 38 6.27 -8.54 0.30
N ASN A 39 5.59 -9.60 -0.12
CA ASN A 39 5.13 -9.70 -1.51
C ASN A 39 3.72 -9.12 -1.67
N LEU A 40 3.59 -7.95 -2.30
CA LEU A 40 2.34 -7.28 -2.67
C LEU A 40 2.04 -7.38 -4.18
N SER A 41 2.70 -8.30 -4.90
CA SER A 41 2.55 -8.40 -6.35
C SER A 41 1.08 -8.61 -6.74
N SER A 42 0.57 -7.82 -7.66
CA SER A 42 -0.83 -7.84 -8.12
C SER A 42 -1.87 -7.61 -7.01
N ALA A 43 -1.50 -7.02 -5.87
CA ALA A 43 -2.45 -6.62 -4.86
C ALA A 43 -3.30 -5.42 -5.34
N HIS A 44 -4.58 -5.41 -4.97
CA HIS A 44 -5.50 -4.31 -5.25
C HIS A 44 -5.90 -3.65 -3.93
N LEU A 45 -5.66 -2.35 -3.84
CA LEU A 45 -6.04 -1.54 -2.70
C LEU A 45 -7.03 -0.48 -3.17
N GLU A 46 -8.31 -0.66 -2.84
CA GLU A 46 -9.41 0.22 -3.25
C GLU A 46 -10.11 0.82 -2.03
N ASP A 47 -10.42 2.11 -2.07
CA ASP A 47 -11.09 2.84 -0.97
C ASP A 47 -10.35 2.69 0.38
N VAL A 48 -9.00 2.67 0.35
CA VAL A 48 -8.18 2.46 1.55
C VAL A 48 -7.61 3.75 2.13
N ASN A 49 -7.37 3.76 3.44
CA ASN A 49 -6.55 4.80 4.07
C ASN A 49 -5.10 4.32 4.23
N LEU A 50 -4.18 4.89 3.47
CA LEU A 50 -2.72 4.62 3.49
C LEU A 50 -1.92 5.77 4.12
N THR A 51 -2.58 6.63 4.91
CA THR A 51 -1.93 7.80 5.51
C THR A 51 -0.76 7.37 6.39
N GLY A 52 0.44 7.84 6.09
CA GLY A 52 1.66 7.50 6.82
C GLY A 52 2.14 6.05 6.67
N THR A 53 1.52 5.23 5.81
CA THR A 53 1.95 3.85 5.57
C THR A 53 3.36 3.81 5.01
N VAL A 54 4.17 2.84 5.47
CA VAL A 54 5.54 2.64 5.00
C VAL A 54 5.66 1.27 4.35
N ILE A 55 6.09 1.27 3.09
CA ILE A 55 6.43 0.06 2.32
C ILE A 55 7.94 0.05 2.09
N THR A 56 8.63 -1.03 2.49
CA THR A 56 10.08 -1.17 2.37
C THR A 56 10.46 -2.60 2.03
N ASN A 57 11.39 -2.76 1.09
CA ASN A 57 11.82 -4.04 0.54
C ASN A 57 10.64 -4.93 0.11
N ALA A 58 9.65 -4.35 -0.57
CA ALA A 58 8.44 -5.06 -0.97
C ALA A 58 8.37 -5.26 -2.49
N ASN A 59 7.86 -6.43 -2.91
CA ASN A 59 7.48 -6.61 -4.31
C ASN A 59 6.12 -5.95 -4.57
N CYS A 60 6.13 -4.79 -5.23
CA CYS A 60 4.93 -4.04 -5.61
C CYS A 60 4.58 -4.18 -7.10
N SER A 61 5.13 -5.17 -7.82
CA SER A 61 4.85 -5.35 -9.25
C SER A 61 3.35 -5.54 -9.50
N HIS A 62 2.78 -4.76 -10.41
CA HIS A 62 1.36 -4.77 -10.76
C HIS A 62 0.40 -4.45 -9.60
N MET A 63 0.89 -3.88 -8.50
CA MET A 63 0.01 -3.40 -7.43
C MET A 63 -0.79 -2.19 -7.94
N SER A 64 -2.09 -2.14 -7.65
CA SER A 64 -2.93 -0.96 -7.88
C SER A 64 -3.38 -0.33 -6.57
N ILE A 65 -3.47 1.00 -6.59
CA ILE A 65 -4.00 1.81 -5.49
C ILE A 65 -5.03 2.75 -6.11
N ASP A 66 -6.28 2.56 -5.75
CA ASP A 66 -7.43 3.25 -6.31
C ASP A 66 -8.24 3.89 -5.16
N ASN A 67 -8.72 5.13 -5.34
CA ASN A 67 -9.49 5.88 -4.34
C ASN A 67 -8.89 5.93 -2.92
N ALA A 68 -7.57 5.99 -2.79
CA ALA A 68 -6.91 5.95 -1.48
C ALA A 68 -6.53 7.32 -0.91
N CYS A 69 -6.49 7.44 0.41
CA CYS A 69 -5.77 8.51 1.10
C CYS A 69 -4.30 8.11 1.31
N TYR A 70 -3.35 8.73 0.61
CA TYR A 70 -1.92 8.37 0.66
C TYR A 70 -1.02 9.49 1.21
N GLU A 71 -1.58 10.41 2.01
CA GLU A 71 -0.80 11.49 2.62
C GLU A 71 0.31 10.91 3.51
N GLY A 72 1.56 11.34 3.30
CA GLY A 72 2.71 10.84 4.06
C GLY A 72 3.11 9.38 3.79
N MET A 73 2.41 8.67 2.89
CA MET A 73 2.77 7.32 2.47
C MET A 73 4.17 7.31 1.84
N ARG A 74 4.98 6.30 2.19
CA ARG A 74 6.33 6.12 1.65
C ARG A 74 6.53 4.75 1.03
N ILE A 75 7.21 4.73 -0.12
CA ILE A 75 7.71 3.51 -0.77
C ILE A 75 9.22 3.63 -0.88
N GLU A 76 9.96 2.68 -0.30
CA GLU A 76 11.43 2.70 -0.22
C GLU A 76 11.97 4.04 0.36
N GLY A 77 11.26 4.58 1.35
CA GLY A 77 11.59 5.86 2.01
C GLY A 77 11.20 7.12 1.22
N ILE A 78 10.74 6.99 -0.03
CA ILE A 78 10.33 8.12 -0.87
C ILE A 78 8.84 8.39 -0.68
N LEU A 79 8.47 9.66 -0.48
CA LEU A 79 7.07 10.06 -0.40
C LEU A 79 6.34 9.77 -1.72
N VAL A 80 5.19 9.12 -1.64
CA VAL A 80 4.37 8.81 -2.83
C VAL A 80 3.92 10.10 -3.53
N THR A 81 3.69 11.18 -2.80
CA THR A 81 3.40 12.49 -3.37
C THR A 81 4.52 13.00 -4.27
N ASP A 82 5.78 12.76 -3.88
CA ASP A 82 6.95 13.17 -4.67
C ASP A 82 7.09 12.31 -5.93
N LEU A 83 6.83 11.01 -5.83
CA LEU A 83 6.79 10.10 -6.98
C LEU A 83 5.73 10.52 -8.00
N LEU A 84 4.51 10.83 -7.53
CA LEU A 84 3.41 11.28 -8.38
C LEU A 84 3.70 12.65 -9.00
N GLN A 85 4.31 13.57 -8.25
CA GLN A 85 4.74 14.86 -8.78
C GLN A 85 5.81 14.69 -9.86
N ALA A 86 6.81 13.84 -9.63
CA ALA A 86 7.85 13.54 -10.61
C ALA A 86 7.27 12.94 -11.89
N TYR A 87 6.30 12.04 -11.79
CA TYR A 87 5.59 11.49 -12.95
C TYR A 87 4.82 12.56 -13.72
N ARG A 88 4.05 13.40 -13.02
CA ARG A 88 3.26 14.48 -13.62
C ARG A 88 4.13 15.56 -14.27
N SER A 89 5.32 15.81 -13.75
CA SER A 89 6.27 16.78 -14.36
C SER A 89 6.90 16.30 -15.66
N GLN A 90 6.81 15.01 -15.96
CA GLN A 90 7.33 14.39 -17.18
C GLN A 90 6.24 14.12 -18.23
N SER A 91 4.98 14.42 -17.90
CA SER A 91 3.80 14.31 -18.78
C SER A 91 3.40 15.66 -19.33
#